data_AF-A0A7I7K3E0-F1
#
_entry.id   AF-A0A7I7K3E0-F1
#
_cell.length_a   1.000
_cell.length_b   1.000
_cell.length_c   1.000
_cell.angle_alpha   90.00
_cell.angle_beta   90.00
_cell.angle_gamma   90.00
#
_symmetry.space_group_name_H-M   'P 1'
#
loop_
_entity.id
_entity.type
_entity.pdbx_description
1 polymer ?
#
loop_
_entity_poly.entity_id
_entity_poly.type
_entity_poly.pdbx_seq_one_letter_code
_entity_poly.pdbx_strand_id
1 'polypeptide(L)'
;MFAAASRLTRFAALAPALLVTACSFSFSAGGPDYDKLESGIADKLDDTYAQISRSTSGVTCPRSQPRPSAGDTFLCHAELDGEQVRVEVTVEDDDGNVRFDTLDIVFDMAKTAALLDADIEEQVGFPVTVQCGDGLKVVPRGGAFTCTAVDRKFVEKTVQVAVDSDGNDNWQIVD
;
A
#
# COMPACT_ATOMS: atom_id res chain seq x y z
N MET A 1 -23.80 -1.48 20.52
CA MET A 1 -25.19 -1.18 20.13
C MET A 1 -25.06 -0.09 19.09
N PHE A 2 -24.93 -0.46 17.82
CA PHE A 2 -24.95 0.50 16.72
C PHE A 2 -26.34 1.13 16.66
N ALA A 3 -26.57 2.15 17.49
CA ALA A 3 -27.71 3.02 17.32
C ALA A 3 -27.62 3.63 15.91
N ALA A 4 -28.77 3.88 15.29
CA ALA A 4 -28.87 4.63 14.04
C ALA A 4 -28.31 6.05 14.23
N ALA A 5 -26.99 6.17 14.27
CA ALA A 5 -26.28 7.43 14.33
C ALA A 5 -26.45 8.08 12.96
N SER A 6 -27.00 9.29 12.98
CA SER A 6 -27.20 10.11 11.78
C SER A 6 -25.91 10.17 10.97
N ARG A 7 -26.05 10.01 9.65
CA ARG A 7 -25.00 10.01 8.62
C ARG A 7 -24.05 11.20 8.76
N LEU A 8 -23.06 11.07 9.63
CA LEU A 8 -21.88 11.91 9.66
C LEU A 8 -20.76 10.99 9.27
N THR A 9 -20.50 10.94 7.97
CA THR A 9 -19.36 10.24 7.38
C THR A 9 -18.10 10.96 7.86
N ARG A 10 -17.59 10.58 9.03
CA ARG A 10 -16.32 11.07 9.55
C ARG A 10 -15.25 10.11 9.04
N PHE A 11 -14.49 10.58 8.05
CA PHE A 11 -13.30 9.90 7.59
C PHE A 11 -12.23 10.05 8.67
N ALA A 12 -11.79 8.92 9.22
CA ALA A 12 -10.61 8.86 10.09
C ALA A 12 -9.44 8.26 9.30
N ALA A 13 -8.23 8.78 9.52
CA ALA A 13 -7.01 8.29 8.89
C ALA A 13 -6.42 7.17 9.75
N LEU A 14 -6.09 6.03 9.15
CA LEU A 14 -5.84 4.76 9.82
C LEU A 14 -4.36 4.52 10.19
N ALA A 15 -3.60 5.60 10.36
CA ALA A 15 -2.13 5.63 10.36
C ALA A 15 -1.54 5.57 8.94
N PRO A 16 -0.34 6.14 8.69
CA PRO A 16 0.16 6.31 7.34
C PRO A 16 0.45 4.94 6.70
N ALA A 17 -0.25 4.65 5.61
CA ALA A 17 0.16 3.66 4.62
C ALA A 17 1.68 3.75 4.32
N LEU A 18 2.34 2.59 4.23
CA LEU A 18 3.78 2.49 4.02
C LEU A 18 4.10 2.77 2.56
N LEU A 19 4.12 4.05 2.23
CA LEU A 19 4.43 4.51 0.90
C LEU A 19 5.94 4.49 0.70
N VAL A 20 6.39 3.81 -0.35
CA VAL A 20 7.69 4.15 -0.93
C VAL A 20 7.52 5.51 -1.58
N THR A 21 7.90 6.56 -0.85
CA THR A 21 8.05 7.90 -1.40
C THR A 21 9.09 7.85 -2.51
N ALA A 22 8.79 8.47 -3.66
CA ALA A 22 9.66 8.61 -4.82
C ALA A 22 11.14 8.65 -4.44
N CYS A 23 11.87 7.57 -4.75
CA CYS A 23 13.31 7.51 -4.56
C CYS A 23 13.98 7.63 -5.93
N SER A 24 14.90 8.59 -6.06
CA SER A 24 15.78 8.69 -7.22
C SER A 24 17.02 7.85 -6.96
N PHE A 25 17.35 6.99 -7.91
CA PHE A 25 18.58 6.20 -7.93
C PHE A 25 19.26 6.39 -9.27
N SER A 26 20.59 6.43 -9.24
CA SER A 26 21.42 6.62 -10.42
C SER A 26 22.07 5.29 -10.79
N PHE A 27 21.94 4.83 -12.02
CA PHE A 27 22.80 3.78 -12.56
C PHE A 27 23.75 4.38 -13.60
N SER A 28 25.04 4.03 -13.50
CA SER A 28 26.05 4.46 -14.47
C SER A 28 26.35 3.31 -15.45
N ALA A 29 26.37 3.64 -16.75
CA ALA A 29 26.88 2.89 -17.90
C ALA A 29 25.83 2.39 -18.93
N GLY A 30 25.44 3.25 -19.86
CA GLY A 30 25.01 2.83 -21.22
C GLY A 30 23.66 2.12 -21.35
N GLY A 31 22.80 2.23 -20.33
CA GLY A 31 21.46 1.65 -20.23
C GLY A 31 21.18 1.16 -18.80
N PRO A 32 19.92 0.83 -18.46
CA PRO A 32 19.59 0.26 -17.16
C PRO A 32 20.24 -1.10 -17.02
N ASP A 33 21.20 -1.19 -16.10
CA ASP A 33 21.59 -2.46 -15.50
C ASP A 33 20.39 -2.94 -14.68
N TYR A 34 19.49 -3.64 -15.36
CA TYR A 34 18.20 -4.04 -14.80
C TYR A 34 18.36 -4.88 -13.53
N ASP A 35 19.45 -5.64 -13.38
CA ASP A 35 19.68 -6.44 -12.18
C ASP A 35 20.02 -5.52 -10.99
N LYS A 36 20.82 -4.45 -11.22
CA LYS A 36 21.04 -3.41 -10.20
C LYS A 36 19.79 -2.60 -9.89
N LEU A 37 19.00 -2.28 -10.90
CA LEU A 37 17.70 -1.61 -10.79
C LEU A 37 16.74 -2.41 -9.92
N GLU A 38 16.53 -3.69 -10.24
CA GLU A 38 15.67 -4.60 -9.50
C GLU A 38 16.16 -4.77 -8.06
N SER A 39 17.48 -4.92 -7.84
CA SER A 39 18.07 -4.99 -6.49
C SER A 39 17.86 -3.70 -5.69
N GLY A 40 18.07 -2.52 -6.32
CA GLY A 40 17.91 -1.24 -5.64
C GLY A 40 16.46 -0.92 -5.28
N ILE A 41 15.50 -1.33 -6.13
CA ILE A 41 14.07 -1.27 -5.81
C ILE A 41 13.75 -2.22 -4.65
N ALA A 42 14.27 -3.46 -4.68
CA ALA A 42 14.05 -4.45 -3.63
C ALA A 42 14.55 -3.93 -2.27
N ASP A 43 15.80 -3.44 -2.20
CA ASP A 43 16.40 -2.89 -0.97
C ASP A 43 15.53 -1.77 -0.37
N LYS A 44 15.03 -0.86 -1.22
CA LYS A 44 14.19 0.24 -0.73
C LYS A 44 12.80 -0.22 -0.26
N LEU A 45 12.21 -1.19 -0.96
CA LEU A 45 10.96 -1.79 -0.55
C LEU A 45 11.14 -2.55 0.77
N ASP A 46 12.24 -3.27 0.95
CA ASP A 46 12.57 -3.99 2.18
C ASP A 46 12.71 -3.04 3.37
N ASP A 47 13.43 -1.93 3.22
CA ASP A 47 13.51 -0.88 4.24
C ASP A 47 12.11 -0.36 4.62
N THR A 48 11.23 -0.22 3.62
CA THR A 48 9.87 0.27 3.82
C THR A 48 8.99 -0.79 4.49
N TYR A 49 9.09 -2.06 4.10
CA TYR A 49 8.26 -3.12 4.66
C TYR A 49 8.82 -3.73 5.96
N ALA A 50 10.05 -3.37 6.35
CA ALA A 50 10.63 -3.76 7.64
C ALA A 50 9.75 -3.36 8.84
N GLN A 51 9.00 -2.25 8.75
CA GLN A 51 8.09 -1.82 9.81
C GLN A 51 6.83 -2.71 9.97
N ILE A 52 6.51 -3.52 8.95
CA ILE A 52 5.54 -4.62 9.04
C ILE A 52 6.22 -5.99 9.14
N SER A 53 7.53 -6.01 9.42
CA SER A 53 8.34 -7.22 9.54
C SER A 53 8.30 -8.10 8.28
N ARG A 54 8.17 -7.48 7.10
CA ARG A 54 8.14 -8.15 5.79
C ARG A 54 9.27 -7.65 4.91
N SER A 55 9.63 -8.46 3.93
CA SER A 55 10.62 -8.16 2.90
C SER A 55 10.16 -8.73 1.58
N THR A 56 10.53 -8.07 0.49
CA THR A 56 10.32 -8.54 -0.87
C THR A 56 11.15 -9.79 -1.13
N SER A 57 10.61 -10.71 -1.93
CA SER A 57 11.34 -11.91 -2.38
C SER A 57 12.06 -11.69 -3.72
N GLY A 58 11.75 -10.59 -4.40
CA GLY A 58 12.41 -10.14 -5.61
C GLY A 58 11.61 -9.06 -6.34
N VAL A 59 12.27 -8.40 -7.29
CA VAL A 59 11.66 -7.44 -8.20
C VAL A 59 11.95 -7.88 -9.62
N THR A 60 10.95 -7.82 -10.50
CA THR A 60 11.09 -8.16 -11.92
C THR A 60 10.68 -6.96 -12.77
N CYS A 61 11.59 -6.47 -13.60
CA CYS A 61 11.35 -5.39 -14.55
C CYS A 61 11.29 -5.92 -15.99
N PRO A 62 10.45 -5.33 -16.85
CA PRO A 62 10.31 -5.76 -18.23
C PRO A 62 11.59 -5.48 -19.02
N ARG A 63 12.11 -6.51 -19.68
CA ARG A 63 13.33 -6.43 -20.51
C ARG A 63 13.04 -6.10 -21.98
N SER A 64 11.81 -5.72 -22.31
CA SER A 64 11.37 -5.39 -23.68
C SER A 64 11.94 -4.06 -24.20
N GLN A 65 12.40 -3.18 -23.31
CA GLN A 65 13.01 -1.89 -23.63
C GLN A 65 14.46 -1.85 -23.16
N PRO A 66 15.41 -2.53 -23.85
CA PRO A 66 16.78 -2.67 -23.35
C PRO A 66 17.54 -1.34 -23.18
N ARG A 67 17.04 -0.25 -23.77
CA ARG A 67 17.52 1.13 -23.57
C ARG A 67 16.32 2.08 -23.57
N PRO A 68 15.65 2.27 -22.41
CA PRO A 68 14.64 3.30 -22.27
C PRO A 68 15.31 4.68 -22.36
N SER A 69 14.61 5.63 -22.98
CA SER A 69 15.05 7.02 -23.13
C SER A 69 14.60 7.86 -21.94
N ALA A 70 15.21 9.02 -21.72
CA ALA A 70 14.71 9.98 -20.75
C ALA A 70 13.21 10.28 -20.97
N GLY A 71 12.43 10.22 -19.90
CA GLY A 71 10.97 10.35 -19.91
C GLY A 71 10.20 9.04 -20.14
N ASP A 72 10.86 7.94 -20.51
CA ASP A 72 10.18 6.64 -20.62
C ASP A 72 9.78 6.13 -19.24
N THR A 73 8.61 5.50 -19.19
CA THR A 73 8.11 4.80 -18.01
C THR A 73 7.88 3.33 -18.30
N PHE A 74 8.13 2.49 -17.30
CA PHE A 74 7.85 1.06 -17.36
C PHE A 74 7.48 0.52 -15.98
N LEU A 75 6.79 -0.62 -15.97
CA LEU A 75 6.24 -1.19 -14.74
C LEU A 75 7.02 -2.43 -14.32
N CYS A 76 7.68 -2.35 -13.17
CA CYS A 76 8.26 -3.50 -12.49
C CYS A 76 7.25 -4.09 -11.49
N HIS A 77 7.46 -5.35 -11.13
CA HIS A 77 6.64 -6.08 -10.16
C HIS A 77 7.52 -6.56 -9.03
N ALA A 78 7.20 -6.16 -7.81
CA ALA A 78 7.83 -6.66 -6.59
C ALA A 78 6.95 -7.75 -5.97
N GLU A 79 7.56 -8.86 -5.60
CA GLU A 79 6.88 -9.98 -4.95
C GLU A 79 7.01 -9.84 -3.43
N LEU A 80 5.88 -9.84 -2.72
CA LEU A 80 5.81 -9.66 -1.28
C LEU A 80 4.81 -10.65 -0.68
N ASP A 81 5.30 -11.68 0.02
CA ASP A 81 4.50 -12.76 0.60
C ASP A 81 3.50 -13.44 -0.37
N GLY A 82 3.84 -13.51 -1.66
CA GLY A 82 2.98 -14.08 -2.71
C GLY A 82 1.98 -13.11 -3.32
N GLU A 83 1.98 -11.85 -2.88
CA GLU A 83 1.27 -10.74 -3.52
C GLU A 83 2.22 -9.92 -4.40
N GLN A 84 1.68 -9.28 -5.44
CA GLN A 84 2.44 -8.43 -6.34
C GLN A 84 2.19 -6.95 -6.07
N VAL A 85 3.26 -6.20 -5.85
CA VAL A 85 3.26 -4.74 -5.76
C VAL A 85 3.79 -4.16 -7.06
N ARG A 86 3.00 -3.32 -7.71
CA ARG A 86 3.37 -2.64 -8.95
C ARG A 86 4.26 -1.44 -8.65
N VAL A 87 5.40 -1.37 -9.32
CA VAL A 87 6.39 -0.29 -9.19
C VAL A 87 6.54 0.40 -10.53
N GLU A 88 6.12 1.64 -10.64
CA GLU A 88 6.38 2.46 -11.81
C GLU A 88 7.79 3.02 -11.73
N VAL A 89 8.59 2.81 -12.77
CA VAL A 89 9.92 3.37 -12.92
C VAL A 89 9.88 4.40 -14.05
N THR A 90 10.38 5.60 -13.77
CA THR A 90 10.56 6.69 -14.73
C THR A 90 12.04 6.93 -14.95
N VAL A 91 12.50 6.94 -16.20
CA VAL A 91 13.86 7.39 -16.54
C VAL A 91 13.90 8.91 -16.52
N GLU A 92 14.70 9.49 -15.65
CA GLU A 92 14.77 10.94 -15.45
C GLU A 92 15.67 11.62 -16.48
N ASP A 93 16.75 10.96 -16.92
CA ASP A 93 17.69 11.53 -17.88
C ASP A 93 18.48 10.47 -18.67
N ASP A 94 19.29 10.96 -19.62
CA ASP A 94 20.15 10.15 -20.50
C ASP A 94 21.37 9.56 -19.76
N ASP A 95 21.65 10.01 -18.53
CA ASP A 95 22.72 9.48 -17.68
C ASP A 95 22.30 8.19 -16.96
N GLY A 96 21.01 7.83 -17.02
CA GLY A 96 20.48 6.64 -16.38
C GLY A 96 19.98 6.90 -14.95
N ASN A 97 19.66 8.14 -14.61
CA ASN A 97 18.92 8.41 -13.39
C ASN A 97 17.47 7.96 -13.56
N VAL A 98 16.92 7.39 -12.50
CA VAL A 98 15.59 6.79 -12.51
C VAL A 98 14.93 7.05 -11.17
N ARG A 99 13.63 7.30 -11.24
CA ARG A 99 12.75 7.48 -10.10
C ARG A 99 11.74 6.35 -10.09
N PHE A 100 11.40 5.85 -8.91
CA PHE A 100 10.38 4.81 -8.79
C PHE A 100 9.37 5.11 -7.70
N ASP A 101 8.14 4.67 -7.94
CA ASP A 101 6.99 4.80 -7.05
C ASP A 101 6.17 3.51 -7.03
N THR A 102 5.63 3.13 -5.86
CA THR A 102 4.64 2.05 -5.79
C THR A 102 3.26 2.57 -6.20
N LEU A 103 2.60 1.88 -7.13
CA LEU A 103 1.23 2.17 -7.54
C LEU A 103 0.18 1.50 -6.63
N ASP A 104 0.65 0.68 -5.70
CA ASP A 104 -0.18 -0.04 -4.74
C ASP A 104 0.26 0.26 -3.31
N ILE A 105 -0.68 0.06 -2.39
CA ILE A 105 -0.53 0.14 -0.95
C ILE A 105 -0.63 -1.26 -0.36
N VAL A 106 0.31 -1.58 0.52
CA VAL A 106 0.32 -2.85 1.24
C VAL A 106 -0.22 -2.63 2.64
N PHE A 107 -1.25 -3.39 2.99
CA PHE A 107 -1.81 -3.42 4.33
C PHE A 107 -1.52 -4.76 5.00
N ASP A 108 -1.04 -4.74 6.23
CA ASP A 108 -1.06 -5.90 7.12
C ASP A 108 -2.47 -5.98 7.73
N MET A 109 -3.23 -7.03 7.40
CA MET A 109 -4.64 -7.13 7.78
C MET A 109 -4.86 -7.24 9.28
N ALA A 110 -3.93 -7.87 10.00
CA ALA A 110 -4.03 -7.99 11.46
C ALA A 110 -3.77 -6.63 12.13
N LYS A 111 -2.75 -5.89 11.68
CA LYS A 111 -2.49 -4.53 12.19
C LYS A 111 -3.62 -3.57 11.81
N THR A 112 -4.12 -3.66 10.58
CA THR A 112 -5.23 -2.82 10.10
C THR A 112 -6.48 -3.04 10.95
N ALA A 113 -6.83 -4.30 11.23
CA ALA A 113 -7.95 -4.64 12.10
C ALA A 113 -7.76 -4.06 13.52
N ALA A 114 -6.57 -4.21 14.11
CA ALA A 114 -6.29 -3.71 15.46
C ALA A 114 -6.34 -2.17 15.56
N LEU A 115 -5.90 -1.46 14.51
CA LEU A 115 -6.01 0.00 14.45
C LEU A 115 -7.47 0.44 14.29
N LEU A 116 -8.22 -0.22 13.39
CA LEU A 116 -9.65 0.03 13.22
C LEU A 116 -10.45 -0.26 14.51
N ASP A 117 -10.09 -1.30 15.25
CA ASP A 117 -10.71 -1.62 16.54
C ASP A 117 -10.62 -0.43 17.51
N ALA A 118 -9.39 0.07 17.70
CA ALA A 118 -9.12 1.18 18.60
C ALA A 118 -9.82 2.47 18.14
N ASP A 119 -9.70 2.81 16.85
CA ASP A 119 -10.27 4.04 16.31
C ASP A 119 -11.81 4.02 16.32
N ILE A 120 -12.43 2.89 15.97
CA ILE A 120 -13.89 2.75 16.01
C ILE A 120 -14.37 2.78 17.45
N GLU A 121 -13.72 2.07 18.38
CA GLU A 121 -14.09 2.08 19.81
C GLU A 121 -14.06 3.51 20.38
N GLU A 122 -13.03 4.29 20.06
CA GLU A 122 -12.94 5.69 20.46
C GLU A 122 -14.11 6.51 19.91
N GLN A 123 -14.47 6.30 18.64
CA GLN A 123 -15.56 7.05 18.00
C GLN A 123 -16.95 6.66 18.49
N VAL A 124 -17.22 5.38 18.71
CA VAL A 124 -18.56 4.89 19.07
C VAL A 124 -18.77 4.78 20.58
N GLY A 125 -17.69 4.84 21.38
CA GLY A 125 -17.71 4.81 22.83
C GLY A 125 -17.99 3.43 23.42
N PHE A 126 -17.83 2.36 22.64
CA PHE A 126 -17.92 0.99 23.09
C PHE A 126 -17.02 0.09 22.23
N PRO A 127 -16.51 -1.02 22.79
CA PRO A 127 -15.59 -1.88 22.05
C PRO A 127 -16.28 -2.62 20.92
N VAL A 128 -15.53 -2.74 19.83
CA VAL A 128 -15.85 -3.52 18.65
C VAL A 128 -14.73 -4.52 18.37
N THR A 129 -14.98 -5.47 17.48
CA THR A 129 -13.97 -6.36 16.92
C THR A 129 -14.07 -6.31 15.41
N VAL A 130 -12.99 -5.90 14.75
CA VAL A 130 -12.88 -5.66 13.33
C VAL A 130 -12.16 -6.85 12.71
N GLN A 131 -12.71 -7.32 11.60
CA GLN A 131 -12.24 -8.47 10.86
C GLN A 131 -11.91 -8.03 9.45
N CYS A 132 -10.63 -7.90 9.13
CA CYS A 132 -10.14 -7.54 7.79
C CYS A 132 -9.62 -8.74 6.98
N GLY A 133 -9.63 -9.95 7.57
CA GLY A 133 -8.94 -11.12 7.04
C GLY A 133 -7.52 -11.25 7.59
N ASP A 134 -6.74 -12.15 6.99
CA ASP A 134 -5.37 -12.48 7.39
C ASP A 134 -4.37 -12.13 6.29
N GLY A 135 -3.09 -12.01 6.67
CA GLY A 135 -2.00 -11.80 5.73
C GLY A 135 -1.88 -10.35 5.23
N LEU A 136 -1.30 -10.20 4.04
CA LEU A 136 -1.18 -8.91 3.37
C LEU A 136 -2.32 -8.70 2.40
N LYS A 137 -2.66 -7.44 2.18
CA LYS A 137 -3.52 -7.02 1.08
C LYS A 137 -2.86 -5.91 0.30
N VAL A 138 -2.73 -6.12 -1.01
CA VAL A 138 -2.27 -5.09 -1.93
C VAL A 138 -3.49 -4.38 -2.54
N VAL A 139 -3.54 -3.06 -2.40
CA VAL A 139 -4.64 -2.21 -2.86
C VAL A 139 -4.09 -1.12 -3.77
N PRO A 140 -4.55 -1.03 -5.03
CA PRO A 140 -4.19 0.08 -5.90
C PRO A 140 -4.48 1.44 -5.28
N ARG A 141 -3.67 2.45 -5.60
CA ARG A 141 -4.06 3.85 -5.35
C ARG A 141 -5.41 4.15 -6.01
N GLY A 142 -6.28 4.88 -5.31
CA GLY A 142 -7.69 5.08 -5.70
C GLY A 142 -8.59 3.85 -5.44
N GLY A 143 -8.05 2.76 -4.93
CA GLY A 143 -8.77 1.53 -4.61
C GLY A 143 -9.38 1.55 -3.21
N ALA A 144 -10.14 0.49 -2.90
CA ALA A 144 -10.72 0.31 -1.58
C ALA A 144 -10.91 -1.18 -1.27
N PHE A 145 -11.08 -1.48 0.01
CA PHE A 145 -11.49 -2.78 0.51
C PHE A 145 -12.42 -2.64 1.71
N THR A 146 -12.95 -3.76 2.18
CA THR A 146 -13.89 -3.78 3.30
C THR A 146 -13.43 -4.72 4.39
N CYS A 147 -13.65 -4.32 5.64
CA CYS A 147 -13.59 -5.13 6.84
C CYS A 147 -14.98 -5.19 7.50
N THR A 148 -15.15 -6.10 8.46
CA THR A 148 -16.39 -6.23 9.24
C THR A 148 -16.14 -5.86 10.69
N ALA A 149 -16.82 -4.84 11.20
CA ALA A 149 -16.84 -4.50 12.63
C ALA A 149 -18.01 -5.20 13.32
N VAL A 150 -17.75 -5.87 14.44
CA VAL A 150 -18.73 -6.63 15.23
C VAL A 150 -18.79 -6.07 16.64
N ASP A 151 -19.98 -5.72 17.13
CA ASP A 151 -20.15 -5.29 18.53
C ASP A 151 -20.42 -6.47 19.48
N ARG A 152 -20.47 -6.18 20.80
CA ARG A 152 -20.78 -7.20 21.84
C ARG A 152 -22.15 -7.89 21.71
N LYS A 153 -23.05 -7.37 20.87
CA LYS A 153 -24.36 -7.96 20.57
C LYS A 153 -24.34 -8.74 19.26
N PHE A 154 -23.16 -8.97 18.67
CA PHE A 154 -22.97 -9.61 17.38
C PHE A 154 -23.67 -8.87 16.23
N VAL A 155 -23.81 -7.54 16.35
CA VAL A 155 -24.25 -6.70 15.24
C VAL A 155 -23.04 -6.37 14.39
N GLU A 156 -23.12 -6.75 13.12
CA GLU A 156 -22.09 -6.52 12.11
C GLU A 156 -22.33 -5.20 11.36
N LYS A 157 -21.23 -4.53 11.06
CA LYS A 157 -21.15 -3.32 10.25
C LYS A 157 -19.99 -3.41 9.28
N THR A 158 -20.19 -2.92 8.07
CA THR A 158 -19.16 -2.87 7.04
C THR A 158 -18.33 -1.62 7.23
N VAL A 159 -17.03 -1.82 7.39
CA VAL A 159 -16.02 -0.76 7.40
C VAL A 159 -15.34 -0.75 6.05
N GLN A 160 -15.49 0.32 5.28
CA GLN A 160 -14.73 0.52 4.05
C GLN A 160 -13.44 1.26 4.36
N VAL A 161 -12.32 0.72 3.90
CA VAL A 161 -11.00 1.37 3.88
C VAL A 161 -10.70 1.74 2.44
N ALA A 162 -10.45 3.02 2.17
CA ALA A 162 -10.17 3.54 0.84
C ALA A 162 -8.80 4.20 0.81
N VAL A 163 -8.13 4.08 -0.35
CA VAL A 163 -6.84 4.70 -0.65
C VAL A 163 -7.08 5.79 -1.68
N ASP A 164 -6.58 7.00 -1.46
CA ASP A 164 -6.64 8.09 -2.44
C ASP A 164 -5.56 7.95 -3.55
N SER A 165 -5.47 8.94 -4.44
CA SER A 165 -4.48 8.94 -5.52
C SER A 165 -3.05 9.16 -5.04
N ASP A 166 -2.89 9.78 -3.87
CA ASP A 166 -1.59 10.08 -3.27
C ASP A 166 -1.10 8.89 -2.42
N GLY A 167 -1.99 7.93 -2.16
CA GLY A 167 -1.71 6.72 -1.41
C GLY A 167 -2.04 6.84 0.07
N ASN A 168 -2.72 7.91 0.49
CA ASN A 168 -3.23 8.02 1.86
C ASN A 168 -4.49 7.18 2.01
N ASP A 169 -4.63 6.55 3.15
CA ASP A 169 -5.78 5.74 3.49
C ASP A 169 -6.75 6.47 4.44
N ASN A 170 -8.02 6.15 4.29
CA ASN A 170 -9.10 6.58 5.18
C ASN A 170 -10.11 5.46 5.35
N TRP A 171 -10.93 5.54 6.39
CA TRP A 171 -12.03 4.60 6.58
C TRP A 171 -13.35 5.25 6.97
N GLN A 172 -14.43 4.50 6.72
CA GLN A 172 -15.80 4.85 7.08
C GLN A 172 -16.66 3.60 7.30
N ILE A 173 -17.66 3.68 8.18
CA ILE A 173 -18.73 2.67 8.27
C ILE A 173 -19.78 3.00 7.19
N VAL A 174 -20.15 2.01 6.37
CA VAL A 174 -20.97 2.25 5.16
C VAL A 174 -22.41 1.71 5.24
N ASP A 175 -22.82 1.12 6.36
CA ASP A 175 -24.14 0.51 6.56
C ASP A 175 -24.82 0.85 7.91
#